data_AF-A0A519LWF7-F1
#
_entry.id   AF-A0A519LWF7-F1
#
_cell.length_a   1.000
_cell.length_b   1.000
_cell.length_c   1.000
_cell.angle_alpha   90.00
_cell.angle_beta   90.00
_cell.angle_gamma   90.00
#
_symmetry.space_group_name_H-M   'P 1'
#
loop_
_entity.id
_entity.type
_entity.pdbx_description
1 polymer ?
#
loop_
_entity_poly.entity_id
_entity_poly.type
_entity_poly.pdbx_seq_one_letter_code
_entity_poly.pdbx_strand_id
1 'polypeptide(L)'
;MDLGKKNKLYQNLKVSNLRVKEEKSTEDGRLDIFIESFGLKEKFVIVIENKINARDQGEQLSRYYSHCKKIGFNDDNILLIYLTKSGAEASDFSMLPLERERLKKCGVLVNMSYRHDIKNIMKTYIQQLQSEKVKFIAQQYLDIIKTF
;
A
#
# COMPACT_ATOMS: atom_id res chain seq x y z
N MET A 1 -8.39 8.88 17.01
CA MET A 1 -8.57 9.26 15.60
C MET A 1 -9.62 8.33 15.04
N ASP A 2 -10.67 8.87 14.43
CA ASP A 2 -11.83 8.08 13.99
C ASP A 2 -11.50 7.37 12.67
N LEU A 3 -11.31 6.05 12.70
CA LEU A 3 -11.18 5.19 11.50
C LEU A 3 -12.34 5.43 10.50
N GLY A 4 -13.47 5.97 10.96
CA GLY A 4 -14.60 6.41 10.13
C GLY A 4 -14.27 7.51 9.12
N LYS A 5 -13.26 8.35 9.33
CA LYS A 5 -12.85 9.39 8.34
C LYS A 5 -12.14 8.79 7.13
N LYS A 6 -11.16 7.89 7.32
CA LYS A 6 -10.45 7.25 6.20
C LYS A 6 -11.35 6.32 5.40
N ASN A 7 -12.27 5.62 6.04
CA ASN A 7 -13.24 4.79 5.35
C ASN A 7 -14.14 5.57 4.37
N LYS A 8 -14.34 6.88 4.55
CA LYS A 8 -15.09 7.72 3.61
C LYS A 8 -14.31 8.06 2.34
N LEU A 9 -12.99 8.19 2.43
CA LEU A 9 -12.13 8.52 1.28
C LEU A 9 -12.20 7.48 0.16
N TYR A 10 -12.46 6.23 0.52
CA TYR A 10 -12.48 5.11 -0.40
C TYR A 10 -13.89 4.75 -0.90
N GLN A 11 -14.93 5.49 -0.49
CA GLN A 11 -16.30 5.23 -0.93
C GLN A 11 -16.53 5.73 -2.36
N ASN A 12 -17.31 4.97 -3.13
CA ASN A 12 -17.73 5.32 -4.50
C ASN A 12 -16.55 5.59 -5.46
N LEU A 13 -15.39 4.98 -5.20
CA LEU A 13 -14.21 5.06 -6.05
C LEU A 13 -14.47 4.40 -7.40
N LYS A 14 -14.25 5.15 -8.48
CA LYS A 14 -14.14 4.59 -9.82
C LYS A 14 -12.67 4.43 -10.17
N VAL A 15 -12.33 3.35 -10.87
CA VAL A 15 -10.96 3.12 -11.37
C VAL A 15 -10.49 4.28 -12.24
N SER A 16 -11.40 4.93 -12.98
CA SER A 16 -11.12 6.13 -13.77
C SER A 16 -10.68 7.36 -12.96
N ASN A 17 -10.81 7.35 -11.64
CA ASN A 17 -10.32 8.40 -10.75
C ASN A 17 -8.94 8.07 -10.15
N LEU A 18 -8.31 6.98 -10.57
CA LEU A 18 -7.05 6.51 -10.02
C LEU A 18 -5.95 6.54 -11.08
N ARG A 19 -4.79 7.07 -10.69
CA ARG A 19 -3.57 6.99 -11.46
C ARG A 19 -2.61 6.07 -10.72
N VAL A 20 -2.22 4.98 -11.36
CA VAL A 20 -1.23 4.03 -10.85
C VAL A 20 0.10 4.28 -11.54
N LYS A 21 1.19 4.34 -10.76
CA LYS A 21 2.55 4.38 -11.25
C LYS A 21 3.36 3.32 -10.53
N GLU A 22 3.95 2.42 -11.28
CA GLU A 22 4.92 1.45 -10.80
C GLU A 22 6.32 2.07 -10.87
N GLU A 23 7.19 1.71 -9.93
CA GLU A 23 8.59 2.17 -9.88
C GLU A 23 8.74 3.69 -10.02
N LYS A 24 7.87 4.46 -9.35
CA LYS A 24 7.85 5.92 -9.46
C LYS A 24 9.12 6.50 -8.85
N SER A 25 9.99 7.06 -9.69
CA SER A 25 11.14 7.83 -9.25
C SER A 25 10.70 9.11 -8.55
N THR A 26 11.36 9.40 -7.44
CA THR A 26 11.25 10.64 -6.67
C THR A 26 12.67 11.17 -6.42
N GLU A 27 12.78 12.41 -5.95
CA GLU A 27 14.08 12.97 -5.51
C GLU A 27 14.74 12.12 -4.42
N ASP A 28 13.92 11.41 -3.65
CA ASP A 28 14.27 10.72 -2.41
C ASP A 28 14.19 9.18 -2.56
N GLY A 29 14.23 8.65 -3.79
CA GLY A 29 14.20 7.20 -4.06
C GLY A 29 13.06 6.77 -4.98
N ARG A 30 12.70 5.48 -4.96
CA ARG A 30 11.78 4.87 -5.93
C ARG A 30 10.66 4.12 -5.24
N LEU A 31 9.43 4.58 -5.44
CA LEU A 31 8.23 3.95 -4.86
C LEU A 31 7.83 2.75 -5.71
N ASP A 32 7.66 1.57 -5.11
CA ASP A 32 7.30 0.36 -5.87
C ASP A 32 5.93 0.52 -6.56
N ILE A 33 4.90 0.92 -5.80
CA ILE A 33 3.57 1.21 -6.35
C ILE A 33 3.04 2.50 -5.72
N PHE A 34 2.67 3.45 -6.57
CA PHE A 34 2.09 4.73 -6.20
C PHE A 34 0.71 4.90 -6.84
N ILE A 35 -0.32 5.02 -6.02
CA ILE A 35 -1.71 5.20 -6.46
C ILE A 35 -2.18 6.57 -5.98
N GLU A 36 -2.52 7.44 -6.93
CA GLU A 36 -3.00 8.78 -6.66
C GLU A 36 -4.43 8.93 -7.18
N SER A 37 -5.31 9.46 -6.33
CA SER A 37 -6.65 9.83 -6.76
C SER A 37 -6.67 11.21 -7.44
N PHE A 38 -7.53 11.36 -8.43
CA PHE A 38 -7.73 12.63 -9.14
C PHE A 38 -9.19 12.86 -9.51
N GLY A 39 -9.56 14.14 -9.67
CA GLY A 39 -10.93 14.55 -9.96
C GLY A 39 -11.92 14.34 -8.80
N LEU A 40 -11.42 14.03 -7.59
CA LEU A 40 -12.22 13.88 -6.37
C LEU A 40 -12.17 15.17 -5.53
N LYS A 41 -13.25 15.44 -4.79
CA LYS A 41 -13.31 16.53 -3.80
C LYS A 41 -12.28 16.31 -2.69
N GLU A 42 -12.17 15.07 -2.22
CA GLU A 42 -11.19 14.64 -1.23
C GLU A 42 -10.19 13.72 -1.91
N LYS A 43 -8.99 14.24 -2.19
CA LYS A 43 -7.89 13.45 -2.77
C LYS A 43 -7.16 12.68 -1.69
N PHE A 44 -6.74 11.48 -2.01
CA PHE A 44 -5.85 10.62 -1.26
C PHE A 44 -4.73 10.04 -2.13
N VAL A 45 -3.71 9.51 -1.45
CA VAL A 45 -2.60 8.77 -2.02
C VAL A 45 -2.39 7.45 -1.27
N ILE A 46 -2.09 6.39 -2.01
CA ILE A 46 -1.65 5.10 -1.48
C ILE A 46 -0.26 4.80 -2.03
N VAL A 47 0.66 4.46 -1.14
CA VAL A 47 1.99 3.97 -1.50
C VAL A 47 2.13 2.56 -0.98
N ILE A 48 2.57 1.64 -1.82
CA ILE A 48 2.86 0.25 -1.43
C ILE A 48 4.35 0.02 -1.64
N GLU A 49 5.06 -0.34 -0.56
CA GLU A 49 6.45 -0.83 -0.61
C GLU A 49 6.41 -2.36 -0.47
N ASN A 50 6.97 -3.07 -1.43
CA ASN A 50 6.86 -4.51 -1.58
C ASN A 50 8.13 -5.24 -1.10
N LYS A 51 8.03 -6.01 -0.02
CA LYS A 51 9.15 -6.67 0.67
C LYS A 51 8.94 -8.19 0.81
N ILE A 52 9.10 -8.93 -0.29
CA ILE A 52 9.02 -10.40 -0.24
C ILE A 52 10.34 -11.01 0.27
N ASN A 53 11.50 -10.53 -0.19
CA ASN A 53 12.84 -10.98 0.24
C ASN A 53 13.90 -9.86 0.21
N ALA A 54 13.47 -8.60 0.14
CA ALA A 54 14.37 -7.45 0.09
C ALA A 54 14.66 -6.95 1.51
N ARG A 55 15.90 -6.50 1.75
CA ARG A 55 16.24 -5.77 2.97
C ARG A 55 15.64 -4.37 2.93
N ASP A 56 15.49 -3.77 4.10
CA ASP A 56 15.15 -2.37 4.20
C ASP A 56 16.29 -1.49 3.71
N GLN A 57 15.90 -0.37 3.10
CA GLN A 57 16.81 0.70 2.74
C GLN A 57 16.70 1.81 3.80
N GLY A 58 17.79 2.53 4.01
CA GLY A 58 17.85 3.56 5.05
C GLY A 58 16.78 4.62 4.81
N GLU A 59 16.04 5.02 5.83
CA GLU A 59 14.99 6.05 5.83
C GLU A 59 13.91 5.89 4.75
N GLN A 60 13.76 4.69 4.17
CA GLN A 60 12.93 4.48 2.99
C GLN A 60 11.47 4.90 3.23
N LEU A 61 10.84 4.41 4.30
CA LEU A 61 9.46 4.78 4.59
C LEU A 61 9.33 6.25 4.99
N SER A 62 10.30 6.82 5.70
CA SER A 62 10.29 8.24 6.08
C SER A 62 10.40 9.16 4.85
N ARG A 63 11.20 8.78 3.85
CA ARG A 63 11.28 9.49 2.55
C ARG A 63 9.97 9.41 1.79
N TYR A 64 9.29 8.27 1.78
CA TYR A 64 8.03 8.12 1.06
C TYR A 64 6.90 8.92 1.71
N TYR A 65 6.85 8.88 3.04
CA TYR A 65 5.94 9.71 3.81
C TYR A 65 6.18 11.20 3.50
N SER A 66 7.45 11.64 3.59
CA SER A 66 7.85 13.02 3.29
C SER A 66 7.52 13.43 1.87
N HIS A 67 7.72 12.57 0.88
CA HIS A 67 7.33 12.83 -0.50
C HIS A 67 5.83 13.10 -0.63
N CYS A 68 4.99 12.28 0.02
CA CYS A 68 3.53 12.50 0.02
C CYS A 68 3.15 13.85 0.64
N LYS A 69 3.81 14.23 1.75
CA LYS A 69 3.61 15.55 2.38
C LYS A 69 4.04 16.69 1.46
N LYS A 70 5.20 16.58 0.79
CA LYS A 70 5.74 17.57 -0.15
C LYS A 70 4.78 17.85 -1.31
N ILE A 71 4.11 16.82 -1.83
CA ILE A 71 3.16 16.96 -2.96
C ILE A 71 1.72 17.30 -2.52
N GLY A 72 1.51 17.70 -1.27
CA GLY A 72 0.27 18.29 -0.78
C GLY A 72 -0.70 17.33 -0.08
N PHE A 73 -0.29 16.11 0.24
CA PHE A 73 -1.08 15.20 1.07
C PHE A 73 -0.83 15.40 2.57
N ASN A 74 -1.78 14.99 3.40
CA ASN A 74 -1.74 15.04 4.85
C ASN A 74 -2.06 13.68 5.47
N ASP A 75 -1.90 13.54 6.78
CA ASP A 75 -2.02 12.25 7.48
C ASP A 75 -3.41 11.62 7.29
N ASP A 76 -4.45 12.45 7.11
CA ASP A 76 -5.83 11.97 6.90
C ASP A 76 -6.00 11.33 5.52
N ASN A 77 -5.18 11.68 4.52
CA ASN A 77 -5.34 11.22 3.15
C ASN A 77 -4.10 10.49 2.57
N ILE A 78 -3.14 10.13 3.42
CA ILE A 78 -2.02 9.24 3.09
C ILE A 78 -2.30 7.84 3.64
N LEU A 79 -2.05 6.83 2.80
CA LEU A 79 -1.94 5.44 3.22
C LEU A 79 -0.62 4.86 2.70
N LEU A 80 0.30 4.54 3.61
CA LEU A 80 1.53 3.79 3.35
C LEU A 80 1.28 2.34 3.73
N ILE A 81 1.48 1.44 2.78
CA ILE A 81 1.37 0.00 2.96
C ILE A 81 2.77 -0.58 2.88
N TYR A 82 3.24 -1.14 3.99
CA TYR A 82 4.46 -1.95 4.02
C TYR A 82 4.05 -3.41 3.88
N LEU A 83 4.23 -3.96 2.67
CA LEU A 83 3.72 -5.26 2.28
C LEU A 83 4.83 -6.31 2.33
N THR A 84 4.78 -7.20 3.31
CA THR A 84 5.77 -8.28 3.48
C THR A 84 5.12 -9.65 3.31
N LYS A 85 5.91 -10.73 3.32
CA LYS A 85 5.37 -12.10 3.34
C LYS A 85 4.36 -12.32 4.47
N SER A 86 4.70 -11.91 5.69
CA SER A 86 3.95 -12.24 6.91
C SER A 86 3.35 -11.04 7.65
N GLY A 87 3.41 -9.83 7.10
CA GLY A 87 2.92 -8.61 7.78
C GLY A 87 3.90 -8.07 8.83
N ALA A 88 5.18 -8.39 8.70
CA ALA A 88 6.22 -7.87 9.58
C ALA A 88 6.34 -6.34 9.51
N GLU A 89 6.85 -5.76 10.59
CA GLU A 89 7.20 -4.34 10.64
C GLU A 89 8.47 -4.05 9.86
N ALA A 90 8.56 -2.82 9.34
CA ALA A 90 9.81 -2.30 8.82
C ALA A 90 10.79 -2.09 9.99
N SER A 91 12.07 -2.31 9.72
CA SER A 91 13.14 -2.07 10.67
C SER A 91 13.33 -0.57 10.97
N ASP A 92 14.02 -0.29 12.07
CA ASP A 92 14.38 1.06 12.49
C ASP A 92 15.30 1.78 11.51
N PHE A 93 15.97 1.02 10.63
CA PHE A 93 16.75 1.55 9.53
C PHE A 93 15.87 2.24 8.49
N SER A 94 14.64 1.74 8.26
CA SER A 94 13.70 2.30 7.28
C SER A 94 12.90 3.50 7.81
N MET A 95 12.59 3.50 9.11
CA MET A 95 11.86 4.56 9.79
C MET A 95 12.03 4.42 11.30
N LEU A 96 12.27 5.54 11.98
CA LEU A 96 12.47 5.56 13.44
C LEU A 96 11.25 4.99 14.19
N PRO A 97 11.44 4.22 15.29
CA PRO A 97 10.35 3.61 16.05
C PRO A 97 9.23 4.57 16.45
N LEU A 98 9.59 5.76 16.94
CA LEU A 98 8.61 6.75 17.42
C LEU A 98 7.73 7.27 16.27
N GLU A 99 8.33 7.52 15.11
CA GLU A 99 7.60 7.94 13.91
C GLU A 99 6.70 6.80 13.40
N ARG A 100 7.24 5.58 13.34
CA ARG A 100 6.52 4.37 12.90
C ARG A 100 5.28 4.13 13.75
N GLU A 101 5.41 4.17 15.07
CA GLU A 101 4.28 3.98 16.00
C GLU A 101 3.25 5.10 15.90
N ARG A 102 3.69 6.36 15.74
CA ARG A 102 2.77 7.49 15.51
C ARG A 102 1.95 7.27 14.23
N LEU A 103 2.62 6.90 13.13
CA LEU A 103 1.99 6.71 11.83
C LEU A 103 1.04 5.50 11.81
N LYS A 104 1.38 4.42 12.51
CA LYS A 104 0.47 3.28 12.72
C LYS A 104 -0.76 3.69 13.52
N LYS A 105 -0.57 4.43 14.62
CA LYS A 105 -1.67 4.89 15.48
C LYS A 105 -2.65 5.84 14.79
N CYS A 106 -2.17 6.66 13.85
CA CYS A 106 -3.05 7.50 13.02
C CYS A 106 -3.55 6.81 11.73
N GLY A 107 -3.22 5.52 11.54
CA GLY A 107 -3.62 4.76 10.36
C GLY A 107 -3.02 5.27 9.04
N VAL A 108 -1.92 6.02 9.10
CA VAL A 108 -1.14 6.40 7.92
C VAL A 108 -0.31 5.23 7.44
N LEU A 109 0.31 4.48 8.36
CA LEU A 109 1.11 3.31 8.03
C LEU A 109 0.37 2.03 8.43
N VAL A 110 0.28 1.09 7.49
CA VAL A 110 -0.31 -0.24 7.71
C VAL A 110 0.67 -1.30 7.23
N ASN A 111 0.83 -2.34 8.03
CA ASN A 111 1.57 -3.54 7.66
C ASN A 111 0.59 -4.53 7.03
N MET A 112 0.91 -5.00 5.84
CA MET A 112 0.12 -6.02 5.15
C MET A 112 0.96 -7.27 4.88
N SER A 113 0.27 -8.41 4.82
CA SER A 113 0.82 -9.72 4.57
C SER A 113 0.35 -10.28 3.23
N TYR A 114 1.28 -10.83 2.45
CA TYR A 114 0.91 -11.69 1.34
C TYR A 114 0.15 -12.94 1.80
N ARG A 115 0.69 -13.64 2.81
CA ARG A 115 0.12 -14.90 3.33
C ARG A 115 -1.29 -14.74 3.90
N HIS A 116 -1.66 -13.56 4.38
CA HIS A 116 -2.98 -13.27 4.94
C HIS A 116 -3.80 -12.31 4.07
N ASP A 117 -3.42 -11.03 4.00
CA ASP A 117 -4.26 -9.98 3.41
C ASP A 117 -4.42 -10.12 1.90
N ILE A 118 -3.31 -10.21 1.15
CA ILE A 118 -3.38 -10.34 -0.32
C ILE A 118 -4.05 -11.65 -0.71
N LYS A 119 -3.76 -12.75 0.00
CA LYS A 119 -4.44 -14.03 -0.18
C LYS A 119 -5.95 -13.90 -0.01
N ASN A 120 -6.41 -13.21 1.04
CA ASN A 120 -7.84 -13.03 1.30
C ASN A 120 -8.51 -12.13 0.26
N ILE A 121 -7.87 -11.02 -0.11
CA ILE A 121 -8.33 -10.14 -1.20
C ILE A 121 -8.47 -10.94 -2.49
N MET A 122 -7.43 -11.67 -2.90
CA MET A 122 -7.45 -12.42 -4.16
C MET A 122 -8.50 -13.53 -4.16
N LYS A 123 -8.66 -14.27 -3.07
CA LYS A 123 -9.73 -15.28 -2.95
C LYS A 123 -11.12 -14.67 -3.13
N THR A 124 -11.33 -13.45 -2.64
CA THR A 124 -12.61 -12.74 -2.71
C THR A 124 -12.93 -12.33 -4.15
N TYR A 125 -11.93 -11.83 -4.89
CA TYR A 125 -12.15 -11.28 -6.23
C TYR A 125 -11.95 -12.28 -7.38
N ILE A 126 -11.22 -13.38 -7.16
CA ILE A 126 -11.00 -14.41 -8.19
C ILE A 126 -12.31 -14.96 -8.76
N GLN A 127 -13.33 -15.11 -7.90
CA GLN A 127 -14.63 -15.64 -8.31
C GLN A 127 -15.40 -14.67 -9.24
N GLN A 128 -15.04 -13.39 -9.23
CA GLN A 128 -15.69 -12.34 -10.02
C GLN A 128 -15.00 -12.09 -11.37
N LEU A 129 -13.82 -12.68 -11.58
CA LEU A 129 -13.05 -12.54 -12.82
C LEU A 129 -13.78 -13.21 -13.98
N GLN A 130 -14.01 -12.45 -15.06
CA GLN A 130 -14.71 -12.93 -16.26
C GLN A 130 -13.80 -13.73 -17.20
N SER A 131 -12.49 -13.47 -17.17
CA SER A 131 -11.53 -14.17 -18.03
C SER A 131 -10.98 -15.41 -17.34
N GLU A 132 -11.26 -16.59 -17.89
CA GLU A 132 -10.75 -17.87 -17.38
C GLU A 132 -9.22 -17.92 -17.35
N LYS A 133 -8.54 -17.30 -18.33
CA LYS A 133 -7.07 -17.20 -18.32
C LYS A 133 -6.55 -16.40 -17.13
N VAL A 134 -7.16 -15.25 -16.86
CA VAL A 134 -6.76 -14.38 -15.73
C VAL A 134 -7.08 -15.08 -14.40
N LYS A 135 -8.23 -15.74 -14.31
CA LYS A 135 -8.61 -16.54 -13.15
C LYS A 135 -7.62 -17.66 -12.87
N PHE A 136 -7.18 -18.39 -13.90
CA PHE A 136 -6.17 -19.42 -13.79
C PHE A 136 -4.83 -18.86 -13.27
N ILE A 137 -4.33 -17.76 -13.85
CA ILE A 137 -3.09 -17.10 -13.41
C ILE A 137 -3.21 -16.65 -11.95
N ALA A 138 -4.33 -16.05 -11.57
CA ALA A 138 -4.57 -15.60 -10.20
C ALA A 138 -4.61 -16.78 -9.21
N GLN A 139 -5.16 -17.93 -9.62
CA GLN A 139 -5.16 -19.15 -8.82
C GLN A 139 -3.75 -19.72 -8.63
N GLN A 140 -2.94 -19.76 -9.69
CA GLN A 140 -1.53 -20.16 -9.60
C GLN A 140 -0.75 -19.25 -8.67
N TYR A 141 -0.97 -17.94 -8.74
CA TYR A 141 -0.34 -16.98 -7.83
C TYR A 141 -0.75 -17.22 -6.37
N LEU A 142 -2.02 -17.53 -6.10
CA LEU A 142 -2.47 -17.92 -4.76
C LEU A 142 -1.75 -19.18 -4.24
N ASP A 143 -1.42 -20.12 -5.12
CA ASP A 143 -0.68 -21.33 -4.75
C ASP A 143 0.78 -21.01 -4.42
N ILE A 144 1.41 -20.11 -5.17
CA ILE A 144 2.76 -19.60 -4.88
C ILE A 144 2.82 -18.88 -3.53
N ILE A 145 1.84 -18.03 -3.20
CA ILE A 145 1.82 -17.35 -1.90
C ILE A 145 1.81 -18.35 -0.72
N LYS A 146 1.18 -19.53 -0.89
CA LYS A 146 1.15 -20.56 0.16
C LYS A 146 2.54 -21.17 0.43
N THR A 147 3.47 -21.06 -0.52
CA THR A 147 4.83 -21.60 -0.39
C THR A 147 5.83 -20.60 0.17
N PHE A 148 5.41 -19.34 0.39
CA PHE A 148 6.26 -18.30 0.98
C PHE A 148 6.67 -18.61 2.39
#